data_AF-A0A1F5SN54-F1
#
_entry.id   AF-A0A1F5SN54-F1
#
_cell.length_a   1.000
_cell.length_b   1.000
_cell.length_c   1.000
_cell.angle_alpha   90.00
_cell.angle_beta   90.00
_cell.angle_gamma   90.00
#
_symmetry.space_group_name_H-M   'P 1'
#
loop_
_entity.id
_entity.type
_entity.pdbx_description
1 polymer ?
#
loop_
_entity_poly.entity_id
_entity_poly.type
_entity_poly.pdbx_seq_one_letter_code
_entity_poly.pdbx_strand_id
1 'polypeptide(L)'
;MKKILKYFLFLLIIIISISLPLFSFSFDISTILTAVALLFSILLGFFIAAATSNYLKLQTNISQEDSCLIYIFGLVKIIQPQAEEKIAKAIDEYMIAALDYEYLEYITYTSTEFNALLSVIDDVCTTAGANQPLIQNLQGAKEKLLSYRMEDLLASQKVVTKNHWLILGTLSAIISVMLLSLRTEEIFSSVLIGIIVITICQILLLLRDIDANIFLADKIGYGAEPQSVFRAIGKDDYYPEIALKFIGKKNLSKKYRVGEYINYPASFEKTIKLRGEKI
;
A
#
# COMPACT_ATOMS: atom_id res chain seq x y z
N MET A 1 10.17 11.63 -13.10
CA MET A 1 9.26 12.34 -14.02
C MET A 1 7.94 12.81 -13.39
N LYS A 2 7.21 12.00 -12.60
CA LYS A 2 5.90 12.38 -12.00
C LYS A 2 5.94 13.58 -11.02
N LYS A 3 7.04 13.82 -10.29
CA LYS A 3 7.13 14.94 -9.31
C LYS A 3 7.19 16.32 -9.97
N ILE A 4 7.99 16.48 -11.03
CA ILE A 4 8.12 17.76 -11.77
C ILE A 4 6.78 18.15 -12.41
N LEU A 5 6.05 17.16 -12.96
CA LEU A 5 4.72 17.38 -13.52
C LEU A 5 3.69 17.84 -12.47
N LYS A 6 3.77 17.33 -11.23
CA LYS A 6 2.92 17.79 -10.12
C LYS A 6 3.20 19.26 -9.78
N TYR A 7 4.47 19.66 -9.62
CA TYR A 7 4.82 21.05 -9.33
C TYR A 7 4.44 22.00 -10.48
N PHE A 8 4.62 21.56 -11.72
CA PHE A 8 4.20 22.32 -12.90
C PHE A 8 2.67 22.51 -12.93
N LEU A 9 1.89 21.49 -12.58
CA LEU A 9 0.43 21.59 -12.47
C LEU A 9 0.00 22.62 -11.41
N PHE A 10 0.67 22.65 -10.25
CA PHE A 10 0.35 23.63 -9.20
C PHE A 10 0.72 25.05 -9.61
N LEU A 11 1.89 25.23 -10.26
CA LEU A 11 2.28 26.51 -10.83
C LEU A 11 1.26 26.98 -11.88
N LEU A 12 0.81 26.06 -12.74
CA LEU A 12 -0.21 26.33 -13.76
C LEU A 12 -1.53 26.79 -13.13
N ILE A 13 -1.99 26.15 -12.04
CA ILE A 13 -3.21 26.56 -11.33
C ILE A 13 -3.08 28.00 -10.80
N ILE A 14 -1.93 28.37 -10.23
CA ILE A 14 -1.69 29.75 -9.75
C ILE A 14 -1.72 30.74 -10.93
N ILE A 15 -1.04 30.41 -12.02
CA ILE A 15 -1.00 31.27 -13.22
C ILE A 15 -2.39 31.45 -13.79
N ILE A 16 -3.20 30.39 -13.87
CA ILE A 16 -4.60 30.44 -14.32
C ILE A 16 -5.42 31.34 -13.38
N SER A 17 -5.28 31.18 -12.07
CA SER A 17 -5.99 32.00 -11.08
C SER A 17 -5.64 33.49 -11.15
N ILE A 18 -4.48 33.86 -11.67
CA ILE A 18 -4.10 35.26 -11.89
C ILE A 18 -4.55 35.74 -13.28
N SER A 19 -4.43 34.89 -14.31
CA SER A 19 -4.60 35.28 -15.71
C SER A 19 -6.03 35.21 -16.23
N LEU A 20 -6.92 34.47 -15.54
CA LEU A 20 -8.34 34.41 -15.92
C LEU A 20 -8.96 35.81 -15.84
N PRO A 21 -9.88 36.20 -16.75
CA PRO A 21 -10.63 37.44 -16.63
C PRO A 21 -11.54 37.41 -15.40
N LEU A 22 -11.82 38.57 -14.81
CA LEU A 22 -12.78 38.67 -13.72
C LEU A 22 -14.18 38.36 -14.23
N PHE A 23 -14.88 37.48 -13.51
CA PHE A 23 -16.27 37.13 -13.77
C PHE A 23 -16.99 37.06 -12.43
N SER A 24 -18.26 37.48 -12.42
CA SER A 24 -19.12 37.42 -11.25
C SER A 24 -20.46 36.81 -11.62
N PHE A 25 -21.08 36.15 -10.66
CA PHE A 25 -22.45 35.66 -10.79
C PHE A 25 -23.40 36.62 -10.06
N SER A 26 -24.65 36.70 -10.54
CA SER A 26 -25.66 37.60 -9.98
C SER A 26 -26.40 37.06 -8.75
N PHE A 27 -26.11 35.81 -8.34
CA PHE A 27 -26.74 35.15 -7.19
C PHE A 27 -25.80 35.17 -5.97
N ASP A 28 -26.35 34.82 -4.80
CA ASP A 28 -25.59 34.75 -3.55
C ASP A 28 -24.57 33.60 -3.56
N ILE A 29 -23.39 33.87 -4.11
CA ILE A 29 -22.27 32.93 -4.21
C ILE A 29 -21.84 32.46 -2.82
N SER A 30 -21.80 33.35 -1.82
CA SER A 30 -21.30 33.05 -0.49
C SER A 30 -22.11 31.97 0.21
N THR A 31 -23.44 32.07 0.14
CA THR A 31 -24.34 31.07 0.73
C THR A 31 -24.22 29.71 0.02
N ILE A 32 -24.20 29.70 -1.31
CA ILE A 32 -24.09 28.44 -2.07
C ILE A 32 -22.71 27.80 -1.88
N LEU A 33 -21.63 28.60 -1.94
CA LEU A 33 -20.27 28.14 -1.68
C LEU A 33 -20.17 27.49 -0.30
N THR A 34 -20.77 28.11 0.72
CA THR A 34 -20.79 27.56 2.08
C THR A 34 -21.51 26.20 2.11
N ALA A 35 -22.68 26.09 1.49
CA ALA A 35 -23.42 24.84 1.43
C ALA A 35 -22.66 23.72 0.68
N VAL A 36 -22.09 24.03 -0.49
CA VAL A 36 -21.33 23.08 -1.31
C VAL A 36 -20.03 22.67 -0.59
N ALA A 37 -19.32 23.62 0.02
CA ALA A 37 -18.10 23.35 0.79
C ALA A 37 -18.37 22.48 2.01
N LEU A 38 -19.52 22.68 2.69
CA LEU A 38 -19.95 21.83 3.79
C LEU A 38 -20.22 20.40 3.31
N LEU A 39 -21.00 20.22 2.24
CA LEU A 39 -21.28 18.90 1.66
C LEU A 39 -20.01 18.20 1.21
N PHE A 40 -19.12 18.92 0.53
CA PHE A 40 -17.81 18.41 0.12
C PHE A 40 -17.00 17.95 1.33
N SER A 41 -16.90 18.78 2.37
CA SER A 41 -16.11 18.46 3.57
C SER A 41 -16.65 17.24 4.32
N ILE A 42 -17.98 17.12 4.44
CA ILE A 42 -18.64 15.97 5.07
C ILE A 42 -18.35 14.69 4.29
N LEU A 43 -18.62 14.67 2.98
CA LEU A 43 -18.41 13.50 2.14
C LEU A 43 -16.93 13.09 2.08
N LEU A 44 -16.06 14.08 1.89
CA LEU A 44 -14.61 13.86 1.86
C LEU A 44 -14.11 13.29 3.18
N GLY A 45 -14.59 13.80 4.33
CA GLY A 45 -14.27 13.27 5.64
C GLY A 45 -14.66 11.80 5.79
N PHE A 46 -15.87 11.42 5.38
CA PHE A 46 -16.31 10.02 5.39
C PHE A 46 -15.45 9.13 4.49
N PHE A 47 -15.14 9.56 3.26
CA PHE A 47 -14.32 8.75 2.35
C PHE A 47 -12.88 8.62 2.81
N ILE A 48 -12.27 9.68 3.36
CA ILE A 48 -10.93 9.62 3.95
C ILE A 48 -10.94 8.63 5.13
N ALA A 49 -11.92 8.72 6.02
CA ALA A 49 -12.02 7.82 7.17
C ALA A 49 -12.17 6.35 6.73
N ALA A 50 -13.04 6.08 5.75
CA ALA A 50 -13.27 4.73 5.23
C ALA A 50 -12.02 4.17 4.51
N ALA A 51 -11.41 4.96 3.62
CA ALA A 51 -10.18 4.56 2.93
C ALA A 51 -9.02 4.33 3.91
N THR A 52 -8.88 5.19 4.93
CA THR A 52 -7.84 5.04 5.96
C THR A 52 -8.08 3.80 6.81
N SER A 53 -9.32 3.53 7.22
CA SER A 53 -9.68 2.33 7.97
C SER A 53 -9.33 1.06 7.18
N ASN A 54 -9.67 1.05 5.89
CA ASN A 54 -9.36 -0.07 5.00
C ASN A 54 -7.85 -0.28 4.80
N TYR A 55 -7.11 0.82 4.59
CA TYR A 55 -5.65 0.82 4.52
C TYR A 55 -4.99 0.28 5.81
N LEU A 56 -5.45 0.73 6.98
CA LEU A 56 -4.93 0.25 8.27
C LEU A 56 -5.28 -1.22 8.50
N LYS A 57 -6.46 -1.67 8.04
CA LYS A 57 -6.84 -3.07 8.07
C LYS A 57 -5.89 -3.92 7.24
N LEU A 58 -5.61 -3.51 5.99
CA LEU A 58 -4.64 -4.17 5.13
C LEU A 58 -3.25 -4.26 5.80
N GLN A 59 -2.76 -3.16 6.38
CA GLN A 59 -1.48 -3.16 7.09
C GLN A 59 -1.47 -4.15 8.28
N THR A 60 -2.56 -4.17 9.04
CA THR A 60 -2.69 -5.06 10.21
C THR A 60 -2.69 -6.53 9.78
N ASN A 61 -3.42 -6.85 8.71
CA ASN A 61 -3.53 -8.19 8.20
C ASN A 61 -2.21 -8.72 7.62
N ILE A 62 -1.48 -7.90 6.84
CA ILE A 62 -0.12 -8.24 6.37
C ILE A 62 0.81 -8.52 7.55
N SER A 63 0.79 -7.68 8.58
CA SER A 63 1.60 -7.88 9.78
C SER A 63 1.22 -9.16 10.56
N GLN A 64 -0.07 -9.51 10.56
CA GLN A 64 -0.57 -10.76 11.14
C GLN A 64 -0.20 -11.98 10.31
N GLU A 65 -0.22 -11.88 8.98
CA GLU A 65 0.28 -12.90 8.05
C GLU A 65 1.76 -13.17 8.31
N ASP A 66 2.61 -12.14 8.33
CA ASP A 66 4.05 -12.24 8.63
C ASP A 66 4.30 -12.91 9.99
N SER A 67 3.58 -12.46 11.03
CA SER A 67 3.67 -13.04 12.38
C SER A 67 3.23 -14.51 12.41
N CYS A 68 2.21 -14.86 11.62
CA CYS A 68 1.70 -16.22 11.51
C CYS A 68 2.72 -17.14 10.82
N LEU A 69 3.40 -16.66 9.77
CA LEU A 69 4.48 -17.40 9.10
C LEU A 69 5.64 -17.72 10.06
N ILE A 70 6.06 -16.73 10.86
CA ILE A 70 7.09 -16.93 11.88
C ILE A 70 6.64 -17.97 12.92
N TYR A 71 5.38 -17.89 13.36
CA TYR A 71 4.82 -18.82 14.31
C TYR A 71 4.73 -20.26 13.75
N ILE A 72 4.29 -20.41 12.49
CA ILE A 72 4.25 -21.68 11.76
C ILE A 72 5.66 -22.28 11.67
N PHE A 73 6.67 -21.50 11.29
CA PHE A 73 8.05 -21.96 11.25
C PHE A 73 8.51 -22.49 12.62
N GLY A 74 8.24 -21.74 13.69
CA GLY A 74 8.57 -22.14 15.06
C GLY A 74 7.88 -23.45 15.47
N LEU A 75 6.59 -23.62 15.15
CA LEU A 75 5.86 -24.86 15.43
C LEU A 75 6.41 -26.05 14.65
N VAL A 76 6.65 -25.91 13.34
CA VAL A 76 7.20 -26.98 12.50
C VAL A 76 8.57 -27.42 13.02
N LYS A 77 9.43 -26.47 13.40
CA LYS A 77 10.74 -26.76 13.98
C LYS A 77 10.65 -27.61 15.26
N ILE A 78 9.63 -27.39 16.09
CA ILE A 78 9.42 -28.17 17.32
C ILE A 78 8.80 -29.55 17.01
N ILE A 79 7.81 -29.60 16.11
CA ILE A 79 7.06 -30.83 15.79
C ILE A 79 7.93 -31.81 14.98
N GLN A 80 8.57 -31.31 13.93
CA GLN A 80 9.35 -32.10 12.99
C GLN A 80 10.60 -31.32 12.55
N PRO A 81 11.69 -31.35 13.35
CA PRO A 81 12.93 -30.64 13.04
C PRO A 81 13.50 -30.95 11.64
N GLN A 82 13.27 -32.18 11.14
CA GLN A 82 13.71 -32.58 9.79
C GLN A 82 13.01 -31.82 8.66
N ALA A 83 11.82 -31.25 8.92
CA ALA A 83 11.08 -30.45 7.96
C ALA A 83 11.47 -28.96 8.00
N GLU A 84 12.33 -28.52 8.93
CA GLU A 84 12.73 -27.12 9.13
C GLU A 84 13.20 -26.46 7.83
N GLU A 85 14.08 -27.12 7.07
CA GLU A 85 14.60 -26.57 5.82
C GLU A 85 13.51 -26.49 4.73
N LYS A 86 12.63 -27.48 4.67
CA LYS A 86 11.53 -27.53 3.69
C LYS A 86 10.54 -26.40 3.93
N ILE A 87 10.14 -26.17 5.20
CA ILE A 87 9.23 -25.08 5.55
C ILE A 87 9.90 -23.71 5.39
N ALA A 88 11.18 -23.58 5.78
CA ALA A 88 11.93 -22.33 5.60
C ALA A 88 11.99 -21.94 4.12
N LYS A 89 12.25 -22.92 3.23
CA LYS A 89 12.28 -22.69 1.78
C LYS A 89 10.91 -22.27 1.24
N ALA A 90 9.83 -22.94 1.65
CA ALA A 90 8.48 -22.59 1.19
C ALA A 90 8.04 -21.20 1.65
N ILE A 91 8.37 -20.82 2.91
CA ILE A 91 8.13 -19.45 3.41
C ILE A 91 9.00 -18.44 2.65
N ASP A 92 10.27 -18.74 2.39
CA ASP A 92 11.17 -17.86 1.64
C ASP A 92 10.65 -17.58 0.23
N GLU A 93 10.26 -18.62 -0.51
CA GLU A 93 9.69 -18.51 -1.86
C GLU A 93 8.38 -17.72 -1.86
N TYR A 94 7.50 -17.99 -0.90
CA TYR A 94 6.24 -17.27 -0.74
C TYR A 94 6.47 -15.77 -0.47
N MET A 95 7.30 -15.43 0.51
CA MET A 95 7.59 -14.04 0.87
C MET A 95 8.28 -13.29 -0.26
N ILE A 96 9.22 -13.93 -0.94
CA ILE A 96 9.89 -13.37 -2.11
C ILE A 96 8.89 -13.07 -3.23
N ALA A 97 7.89 -13.94 -3.45
CA ALA A 97 6.85 -13.71 -4.44
C ALA A 97 5.88 -12.61 -3.99
N ALA A 98 5.50 -12.55 -2.71
CA ALA A 98 4.62 -11.52 -2.17
C ALA A 98 5.20 -10.11 -2.30
N LEU A 99 6.51 -9.95 -2.07
CA LEU A 99 7.21 -8.66 -2.12
C LEU A 99 7.48 -8.14 -3.54
N ASP A 100 7.30 -8.99 -4.54
CA ASP A 100 7.59 -8.70 -5.94
C ASP A 100 6.44 -8.02 -6.69
N TYR A 101 5.21 -8.16 -6.19
CA TYR A 101 4.01 -7.55 -6.77
C TYR A 101 3.66 -6.25 -6.05
N GLU A 102 2.94 -5.35 -6.74
CA GLU A 102 2.32 -4.21 -6.06
C GLU A 102 1.29 -4.74 -5.03
N TYR A 103 1.24 -4.12 -3.85
CA TYR A 103 0.48 -4.55 -2.65
C TYR A 103 -0.98 -4.92 -2.90
N LEU A 104 -1.58 -4.39 -3.96
CA LEU A 104 -2.96 -4.63 -4.34
C LEU A 104 -3.19 -5.97 -5.04
N GLU A 105 -2.14 -6.58 -5.60
CA GLU A 105 -2.29 -7.68 -6.55
C GLU A 105 -1.51 -8.94 -6.16
N TYR A 106 -0.69 -8.91 -5.12
CA TYR A 106 0.19 -10.05 -4.78
C TYR A 106 -0.60 -11.33 -4.51
N ILE A 107 -1.79 -11.25 -3.92
CA ILE A 107 -2.60 -12.43 -3.57
C ILE A 107 -3.04 -13.18 -4.84
N THR A 108 -3.37 -12.45 -5.90
CA THR A 108 -3.80 -13.04 -7.18
C THR A 108 -2.68 -13.84 -7.82
N TYR A 109 -1.42 -13.38 -7.69
CA TYR A 109 -0.28 -13.97 -8.39
C TYR A 109 0.59 -14.90 -7.55
N THR A 110 0.40 -14.97 -6.23
CA THR A 110 1.20 -15.81 -5.31
C THR A 110 0.51 -17.12 -4.89
N SER A 111 -0.56 -17.50 -5.59
CA SER A 111 -1.36 -18.68 -5.20
C SER A 111 -0.56 -19.98 -5.31
N THR A 112 0.37 -20.07 -6.25
CA THR A 112 1.21 -21.26 -6.45
C THR A 112 2.15 -21.48 -5.26
N GLU A 113 2.89 -20.45 -4.89
CA GLU A 113 3.85 -20.45 -3.78
C GLU A 113 3.12 -20.64 -2.44
N PHE A 114 1.96 -20.01 -2.29
CA PHE A 114 1.12 -20.17 -1.11
C PHE A 114 0.60 -21.60 -0.96
N ASN A 115 0.11 -22.23 -2.04
CA ASN A 115 -0.33 -23.62 -2.00
C ASN A 115 0.83 -24.59 -1.70
N ALA A 116 2.04 -24.30 -2.21
CA ALA A 116 3.23 -25.08 -1.87
C ALA A 116 3.57 -24.97 -0.38
N LEU A 117 3.47 -23.78 0.21
CA LEU A 117 3.60 -23.59 1.66
C LEU A 117 2.58 -24.42 2.44
N LEU A 118 1.31 -24.38 2.05
CA LEU A 118 0.25 -25.15 2.71
C LEU A 118 0.51 -26.66 2.63
N SER A 119 1.02 -27.16 1.49
CA SER A 119 1.31 -28.59 1.35
C SER A 119 2.40 -29.05 2.32
N VAL A 120 3.43 -28.22 2.56
CA VAL A 120 4.47 -28.54 3.55
C VAL A 120 3.88 -28.60 4.96
N ILE A 121 2.96 -27.69 5.30
CA ILE A 121 2.25 -27.70 6.59
C ILE A 121 1.42 -28.98 6.74
N ASP A 122 0.72 -29.38 5.69
CA ASP A 122 -0.09 -30.61 5.67
C ASP A 122 0.74 -31.88 5.82
N ASP A 123 1.89 -31.96 5.15
CA ASP A 123 2.84 -33.07 5.29
C ASP A 123 3.26 -33.25 6.76
N VAL A 124 3.57 -32.15 7.46
CA VAL A 124 3.94 -32.19 8.89
C VAL A 124 2.78 -32.68 9.76
N CYS A 125 1.55 -32.30 9.45
CA CYS A 125 0.36 -32.70 10.21
C CYS A 125 0.02 -34.19 10.08
N THR A 126 0.43 -34.83 8.98
CA THR A 126 0.18 -36.27 8.74
C THR A 126 1.21 -37.21 9.36
N THR A 127 2.29 -36.67 9.92
CA THR A 127 3.39 -37.49 10.47
C THR A 127 2.98 -38.16 11.79
N ALA A 128 3.02 -39.50 11.81
CA ALA A 128 2.65 -40.31 12.96
C ALA A 128 3.58 -40.07 14.17
N GLY A 129 3.00 -39.84 15.36
CA GLY A 129 3.73 -39.69 16.62
C GLY A 129 4.00 -38.25 17.07
N ALA A 130 3.57 -37.24 16.32
CA ALA A 130 3.71 -35.84 16.70
C ALA A 130 2.75 -35.45 17.86
N ASN A 131 3.21 -34.51 18.69
CA ASN A 131 2.49 -33.99 19.86
C ASN A 131 1.16 -33.35 19.42
N GLN A 132 0.04 -34.04 19.65
CA GLN A 132 -1.30 -33.68 19.15
C GLN A 132 -1.68 -32.21 19.43
N PRO A 133 -1.49 -31.65 20.65
CA PRO A 133 -1.65 -30.23 20.92
C PRO A 133 -0.87 -29.29 19.97
N LEU A 134 0.37 -29.62 19.62
CA LEU A 134 1.18 -28.79 18.72
C LEU A 134 0.67 -28.87 17.27
N ILE A 135 0.21 -30.05 16.84
CA ILE A 135 -0.42 -30.22 15.52
C ILE A 135 -1.71 -29.40 15.43
N GLN A 136 -2.54 -29.42 16.48
CA GLN A 136 -3.76 -28.60 16.54
C GLN A 136 -3.44 -27.10 16.47
N ASN A 137 -2.40 -26.64 17.17
CA ASN A 137 -1.95 -25.25 17.07
C ASN A 137 -1.44 -24.90 15.66
N LEU A 138 -0.76 -25.84 14.99
CA LEU A 138 -0.27 -25.66 13.62
C LEU A 138 -1.44 -25.57 12.62
N GLN A 139 -2.45 -26.43 12.77
CA GLN A 139 -3.68 -26.38 11.97
C GLN A 139 -4.44 -25.06 12.20
N GLY A 140 -4.58 -24.64 13.46
CA GLY A 140 -5.18 -23.34 13.78
C GLY A 140 -4.39 -22.15 13.22
N ALA A 141 -3.05 -22.23 13.16
CA ALA A 141 -2.23 -21.23 12.50
C ALA A 141 -2.44 -21.23 10.98
N LYS A 142 -2.54 -22.41 10.35
CA LYS A 142 -2.88 -22.55 8.92
C LYS A 142 -4.23 -21.91 8.58
N GLU A 143 -5.26 -22.16 9.38
CA GLU A 143 -6.59 -21.57 9.20
C GLU A 143 -6.57 -20.04 9.33
N LYS A 144 -5.81 -19.52 10.30
CA LYS A 144 -5.60 -18.07 10.45
C LYS A 144 -4.88 -17.48 9.24
N LEU A 145 -3.82 -18.12 8.76
CA LEU A 145 -3.08 -17.68 7.58
C LEU A 145 -3.98 -17.59 6.33
N LEU A 146 -4.84 -18.58 6.12
CA LEU A 146 -5.85 -18.57 5.06
C LEU A 146 -6.86 -17.42 5.22
N SER A 147 -7.28 -17.17 6.46
CA SER A 147 -8.21 -16.10 6.79
C SER A 147 -7.60 -14.73 6.52
N TYR A 148 -6.37 -14.48 6.98
CA TYR A 148 -5.64 -13.23 6.73
C TYR A 148 -5.50 -12.95 5.25
N ARG A 149 -5.07 -13.94 4.46
CA ARG A 149 -4.96 -13.80 3.00
C ARG A 149 -6.28 -13.44 2.33
N MET A 150 -7.41 -13.98 2.79
CA MET A 150 -8.73 -13.61 2.25
C MET A 150 -9.13 -12.20 2.68
N GLU A 151 -8.85 -11.82 3.93
CA GLU A 151 -9.11 -10.47 4.42
C GLU A 151 -8.25 -9.42 3.71
N ASP A 152 -7.00 -9.74 3.38
CA ASP A 152 -6.13 -8.88 2.55
C ASP A 152 -6.70 -8.71 1.14
N LEU A 153 -7.24 -9.77 0.54
CA LEU A 153 -7.88 -9.67 -0.78
C LEU A 153 -9.08 -8.71 -0.75
N LEU A 154 -9.85 -8.72 0.33
CA LEU A 154 -10.98 -7.79 0.50
C LEU A 154 -10.49 -6.37 0.83
N ALA A 155 -9.50 -6.23 1.70
CA ALA A 155 -8.97 -4.93 2.12
C ALA A 155 -8.12 -4.25 1.03
N SER A 156 -7.57 -5.00 0.08
CA SER A 156 -6.88 -4.44 -1.09
C SER A 156 -7.83 -3.73 -2.06
N GLN A 157 -9.14 -3.98 -1.98
CA GLN A 157 -10.10 -3.35 -2.90
C GLN A 157 -10.30 -1.87 -2.57
N LYS A 158 -10.47 -1.07 -3.63
CA LYS A 158 -10.75 0.37 -3.50
C LYS A 158 -12.11 0.60 -2.87
N VAL A 159 -12.14 1.46 -1.85
CA VAL A 159 -13.37 1.86 -1.16
C VAL A 159 -14.09 2.95 -1.98
N VAL A 160 -13.33 3.84 -2.60
CA VAL A 160 -13.88 4.97 -3.36
C VAL A 160 -14.15 4.56 -4.81
N THR A 161 -15.43 4.26 -5.10
CA THR A 161 -15.90 3.93 -6.45
C THR A 161 -15.77 5.09 -7.44
N LYS A 162 -15.84 4.79 -8.74
CA LYS A 162 -15.83 5.81 -9.81
C LYS A 162 -16.92 6.87 -9.63
N ASN A 163 -18.09 6.47 -9.13
CA ASN A 163 -19.20 7.40 -8.88
C ASN A 163 -18.90 8.36 -7.72
N HIS A 164 -18.26 7.87 -6.65
CA HIS A 164 -17.82 8.74 -5.55
C HIS A 164 -16.80 9.78 -6.04
N TRP A 165 -15.86 9.36 -6.90
CA TRP A 165 -14.91 10.27 -7.54
C TRP A 165 -15.58 11.33 -8.42
N LEU A 166 -16.62 10.96 -9.16
CA LEU A 166 -17.40 11.91 -9.96
C LEU A 166 -18.07 12.97 -9.08
N ILE A 167 -18.69 12.55 -7.97
CA ILE A 167 -19.34 13.46 -7.02
C ILE A 167 -18.32 14.42 -6.40
N LEU A 168 -17.22 13.89 -5.86
CA LEU A 168 -16.16 14.69 -5.25
C LEU A 168 -15.50 15.65 -6.25
N GLY A 169 -15.24 15.19 -7.48
CA GLY A 169 -14.68 16.01 -8.54
C GLY A 169 -15.61 17.14 -8.95
N THR A 170 -16.92 16.85 -9.06
CA THR A 170 -17.93 17.86 -9.38
C THR A 170 -18.05 18.92 -8.28
N LEU A 171 -18.12 18.50 -7.02
CA LEU A 171 -18.18 19.42 -5.88
C LEU A 171 -16.91 20.29 -5.79
N SER A 172 -15.73 19.68 -5.95
CA SER A 172 -14.45 20.40 -5.98
C SER A 172 -14.39 21.42 -7.12
N ALA A 173 -14.92 21.09 -8.31
CA ALA A 173 -14.96 21.99 -9.44
C ALA A 173 -15.90 23.17 -9.18
N ILE A 174 -17.10 22.91 -8.64
CA ILE A 174 -18.06 23.95 -8.26
C ILE A 174 -17.43 24.91 -7.24
N ILE A 175 -16.81 24.38 -6.19
CA ILE A 175 -16.12 25.18 -5.16
C ILE A 175 -15.02 26.03 -5.80
N SER A 176 -14.20 25.45 -6.69
CA SER A 176 -13.10 26.18 -7.33
C SER A 176 -13.61 27.31 -8.22
N VAL A 177 -14.67 27.08 -9.00
CA VAL A 177 -15.29 28.10 -9.85
C VAL A 177 -15.91 29.22 -9.00
N MET A 178 -16.61 28.86 -7.93
CA MET A 178 -17.21 29.84 -7.01
C MET A 178 -16.14 30.68 -6.29
N LEU A 179 -15.06 30.06 -5.82
CA LEU A 179 -13.93 30.79 -5.23
C LEU A 179 -13.28 31.75 -6.23
N LEU A 180 -13.08 31.33 -7.48
CA LEU A 180 -12.56 32.20 -8.54
C LEU A 180 -13.49 33.37 -8.86
N SER A 181 -14.81 33.20 -8.73
CA SER A 181 -15.78 34.29 -8.93
C SER A 181 -15.79 35.33 -7.80
N LEU A 182 -15.28 34.98 -6.61
CA LEU A 182 -15.13 35.91 -5.48
C LEU A 182 -13.81 36.70 -5.53
N ARG A 183 -12.99 36.47 -6.56
CA ARG A 183 -11.70 37.12 -6.74
C ARG A 183 -11.87 38.62 -7.01
N THR A 184 -11.03 39.43 -6.38
CA THR A 184 -10.94 40.88 -6.60
C THR A 184 -9.78 41.23 -7.55
N GLU A 185 -9.65 42.49 -7.94
CA GLU A 185 -8.51 42.97 -8.76
C GLU A 185 -7.16 42.87 -8.03
N GLU A 186 -7.16 42.63 -6.72
CA GLU A 186 -5.96 42.48 -5.93
C GLU A 186 -5.26 41.13 -6.21
N ILE A 187 -3.97 41.21 -6.54
CA ILE A 187 -3.11 40.03 -6.76
C ILE A 187 -3.11 39.12 -5.53
N PHE A 188 -3.14 39.70 -4.33
CA PHE A 188 -3.16 38.94 -3.07
C PHE A 188 -4.38 38.02 -2.97
N SER A 189 -5.58 38.53 -3.29
CA SER A 189 -6.82 37.74 -3.33
C SER A 189 -6.71 36.57 -4.32
N SER A 190 -6.17 36.84 -5.51
CA SER A 190 -5.97 35.84 -6.57
C SER A 190 -5.01 34.72 -6.16
N VAL A 191 -3.90 35.07 -5.49
CA VAL A 191 -2.92 34.10 -4.97
C VAL A 191 -3.54 33.26 -3.86
N LEU A 192 -4.27 33.87 -2.93
CA LEU A 192 -4.93 33.16 -1.83
C LEU A 192 -5.94 32.14 -2.37
N ILE A 193 -6.80 32.53 -3.32
CA ILE A 193 -7.75 31.63 -3.98
C ILE A 193 -7.02 30.48 -4.68
N GLY A 194 -5.93 30.77 -5.40
CA GLY A 194 -5.09 29.74 -6.03
C GLY A 194 -4.55 28.72 -5.04
N ILE A 195 -4.07 29.16 -3.87
CA ILE A 195 -3.60 28.27 -2.80
C ILE A 195 -4.74 27.39 -2.26
N ILE A 196 -5.93 27.95 -2.06
CA ILE A 196 -7.09 27.19 -1.59
C ILE A 196 -7.47 26.10 -2.61
N VAL A 197 -7.55 26.44 -3.90
CA VAL A 197 -7.83 25.47 -4.98
C VAL A 197 -6.78 24.37 -5.03
N ILE A 198 -5.49 24.72 -4.92
CA ILE A 198 -4.41 23.72 -4.82
C ILE A 198 -4.62 22.80 -3.62
N THR A 199 -5.01 23.35 -2.47
CA THR A 199 -5.25 22.57 -1.25
C THR A 199 -6.37 21.56 -1.45
N ILE A 200 -7.48 21.95 -2.09
CA ILE A 200 -8.57 21.04 -2.44
C ILE A 200 -8.05 19.90 -3.35
N CYS A 201 -7.27 20.24 -4.38
CA CYS A 201 -6.65 19.21 -5.24
C CYS A 201 -5.72 18.28 -4.45
N GLN A 202 -4.92 18.81 -3.53
CA GLN A 202 -4.01 18.01 -2.70
C GLN A 202 -4.77 17.04 -1.80
N ILE A 203 -5.90 17.46 -1.22
CA ILE A 203 -6.70 16.58 -0.37
C ILE A 203 -7.32 15.45 -1.21
N LEU A 204 -7.78 15.74 -2.44
CA LEU A 204 -8.24 14.70 -3.35
C LEU A 204 -7.11 13.75 -3.77
N LEU A 205 -5.90 14.26 -4.02
CA LEU A 205 -4.73 13.42 -4.30
C LEU A 205 -4.37 12.54 -3.10
N LEU A 206 -4.45 13.07 -1.88
CA LEU A 206 -4.22 12.32 -0.66
C LEU A 206 -5.25 11.20 -0.52
N LEU A 207 -6.54 11.48 -0.71
CA LEU A 207 -7.59 10.46 -0.70
C LEU A 207 -7.29 9.35 -1.72
N ARG A 208 -6.89 9.71 -2.95
CA ARG A 208 -6.51 8.74 -3.98
C ARG A 208 -5.32 7.89 -3.56
N ASP A 209 -4.30 8.52 -2.98
CA ASP A 209 -3.07 7.82 -2.60
C ASP A 209 -3.34 6.85 -1.42
N ILE A 210 -4.24 7.20 -0.49
CA ILE A 210 -4.73 6.30 0.57
C ILE A 210 -5.59 5.17 -0.01
N ASP A 211 -6.61 5.49 -0.81
CA ASP A 211 -7.55 4.51 -1.39
C ASP A 211 -6.86 3.53 -2.36
N ALA A 212 -5.78 3.95 -3.00
CA ALA A 212 -4.95 3.09 -3.84
C ALA A 212 -3.90 2.30 -3.05
N ASN A 213 -3.88 2.37 -1.71
CA ASN A 213 -2.86 1.73 -0.85
C ASN A 213 -1.42 2.08 -1.25
N ILE A 214 -1.20 3.21 -1.90
CA ILE A 214 0.13 3.73 -2.28
C ILE A 214 0.73 4.52 -1.11
N PHE A 215 -0.13 5.07 -0.25
CA PHE A 215 0.28 5.84 0.91
C PHE A 215 1.20 5.01 1.80
N LEU A 216 2.46 5.42 1.94
CA LEU A 216 3.49 4.71 2.72
C LEU A 216 3.70 3.22 2.34
N ALA A 217 3.29 2.81 1.14
CA ALA A 217 3.44 1.45 0.64
C ALA A 217 4.87 0.91 0.83
N ASP A 218 5.88 1.72 0.50
CA ASP A 218 7.30 1.38 0.66
C ASP A 218 7.70 0.96 2.09
N LYS A 219 7.05 1.54 3.11
CA LYS A 219 7.32 1.17 4.52
C LYS A 219 6.69 -0.14 4.91
N ILE A 220 5.56 -0.52 4.30
CA ILE A 220 4.84 -1.74 4.65
C ILE A 220 5.55 -2.95 4.04
N GLY A 221 5.81 -2.97 2.73
CA GLY A 221 6.42 -4.18 2.11
C GLY A 221 7.93 -4.22 2.15
N TYR A 222 8.61 -3.10 2.32
CA TYR A 222 10.07 -3.13 2.44
C TYR A 222 10.60 -2.68 3.79
N GLY A 223 9.69 -2.49 4.75
CA GLY A 223 10.04 -2.17 6.12
C GLY A 223 10.64 -3.35 6.89
N ALA A 224 10.84 -3.15 8.19
CA ALA A 224 11.46 -4.16 9.05
C ALA A 224 10.58 -5.40 9.28
N GLU A 225 9.26 -5.29 9.07
CA GLU A 225 8.26 -6.33 9.33
C GLU A 225 8.40 -7.53 8.37
N PRO A 226 8.28 -7.40 7.04
CA PRO A 226 8.52 -8.52 6.12
C PRO A 226 9.92 -9.11 6.24
N GLN A 227 10.91 -8.27 6.54
CA GLN A 227 12.29 -8.71 6.76
C GLN A 227 12.47 -9.51 8.05
N SER A 228 11.58 -9.35 9.02
CA SER A 228 11.60 -10.17 10.24
C SER A 228 11.26 -11.63 9.96
N VAL A 229 10.43 -11.90 8.94
CA VAL A 229 10.10 -13.28 8.51
C VAL A 229 11.36 -13.97 7.98
N PHE A 230 12.10 -13.32 7.06
CA PHE A 230 13.36 -13.88 6.55
C PHE A 230 14.37 -14.15 7.65
N ARG A 231 14.54 -13.22 8.60
CA ARG A 231 15.43 -13.38 9.75
C ARG A 231 15.01 -14.53 10.66
N ALA A 232 13.70 -14.73 10.87
CA ALA A 232 13.18 -15.81 11.69
C ALA A 232 13.44 -17.19 11.08
N ILE A 233 13.35 -17.32 9.75
CA ILE A 233 13.67 -18.56 9.02
C ILE A 233 15.18 -18.73 8.75
N GLY A 234 16.04 -17.85 9.28
CA GLY A 234 17.50 -17.92 9.13
C GLY A 234 18.02 -17.52 7.74
N LYS A 235 17.26 -16.74 6.97
CA LYS A 235 17.66 -16.21 5.66
C LYS A 235 18.10 -14.75 5.75
N ASP A 236 18.98 -14.34 4.83
CA ASP A 236 19.36 -12.93 4.66
C ASP A 236 18.13 -12.12 4.17
N ASP A 237 18.03 -10.85 4.54
CA ASP A 237 16.94 -9.96 4.11
C ASP A 237 16.79 -9.93 2.57
N TYR A 238 15.58 -9.74 2.05
CA TYR A 238 15.32 -9.69 0.61
C TYR A 238 14.66 -8.38 0.19
N TYR A 239 15.20 -7.76 -0.85
CA TYR A 239 14.64 -6.55 -1.45
C TYR A 239 14.56 -6.70 -2.98
N PRO A 240 13.40 -6.44 -3.61
CA PRO A 240 13.37 -6.34 -5.07
C PRO A 240 14.14 -5.09 -5.53
N GLU A 241 14.73 -5.12 -6.73
CA GLU A 241 15.58 -4.03 -7.23
C GLU A 241 14.87 -2.66 -7.23
N ILE A 242 13.56 -2.66 -7.49
CA ILE A 242 12.73 -1.47 -7.51
C ILE A 242 12.69 -0.82 -6.12
N ALA A 243 12.62 -1.62 -5.06
CA ALA A 243 12.58 -1.17 -3.68
C ALA A 243 13.86 -0.45 -3.27
N LEU A 244 15.02 -0.84 -3.80
CA LEU A 244 16.30 -0.19 -3.50
C LEU A 244 16.35 1.29 -3.91
N LYS A 245 15.48 1.72 -4.83
CA LYS A 245 15.36 3.15 -5.21
C LYS A 245 14.61 3.96 -4.15
N PHE A 246 13.79 3.31 -3.32
CA PHE A 246 12.93 3.93 -2.31
C PHE A 246 13.49 3.78 -0.90
N ILE A 247 14.08 2.63 -0.60
CA ILE A 247 14.79 2.34 0.64
C ILE A 247 16.18 2.97 0.54
N GLY A 248 16.32 4.20 1.05
CA GLY A 248 17.64 4.84 1.11
C GLY A 248 18.70 3.92 1.75
N LYS A 249 19.95 3.99 1.25
CA LYS A 249 21.06 3.08 1.61
C LYS A 249 21.28 2.84 3.12
N LYS A 250 20.84 3.74 3.99
CA LYS A 250 20.96 3.64 5.46
C LYS A 250 20.06 2.57 6.11
N ASN A 251 19.02 2.11 5.41
CA ASN A 251 18.05 1.17 5.96
C ASN A 251 18.25 -0.27 5.47
N LEU A 252 19.33 -0.52 4.73
CA LEU A 252 19.68 -1.86 4.25
C LEU A 252 20.50 -2.58 5.33
N SER A 253 20.24 -3.87 5.50
CA SER A 253 21.09 -4.72 6.34
C SER A 253 22.49 -4.89 5.72
N LYS A 254 23.44 -5.34 6.55
CA LYS A 254 24.85 -5.52 6.13
C LYS A 254 24.99 -6.51 4.97
N LYS A 255 24.08 -7.49 4.89
CA LYS A 255 24.04 -8.52 3.86
C LYS A 255 22.58 -8.81 3.50
N TYR A 256 22.25 -8.65 2.22
CA TYR A 256 20.90 -8.78 1.72
C TYR A 256 20.87 -9.42 0.33
N ARG A 257 19.73 -9.96 -0.04
CA ARG A 257 19.42 -10.55 -1.33
C ARG A 257 18.65 -9.55 -2.17
N VAL A 258 19.01 -9.44 -3.44
CA VAL A 258 18.34 -8.56 -4.40
C VAL A 258 17.78 -9.38 -5.54
N GLY A 259 16.49 -9.23 -5.81
CA GLY A 259 15.88 -9.70 -7.05
C GLY A 259 16.17 -8.72 -8.19
N GLU A 260 17.13 -9.06 -9.06
CA GLU A 260 17.40 -8.31 -10.29
C GLU A 260 16.52 -8.86 -11.40
N TYR A 261 15.55 -8.05 -11.85
CA TYR A 261 14.60 -8.45 -12.89
C TYR A 261 15.25 -8.38 -14.26
N ILE A 262 14.96 -9.37 -15.10
CA ILE A 262 15.44 -9.39 -16.49
C ILE A 262 14.73 -8.29 -17.30
N ASN A 263 13.41 -8.13 -17.12
CA ASN A 263 12.63 -7.20 -17.92
C ASN A 263 11.36 -6.68 -17.20
N TYR A 264 11.52 -5.93 -16.11
CA TYR A 264 10.40 -5.35 -15.37
C TYR A 264 9.83 -4.08 -16.06
N PRO A 265 8.50 -3.86 -16.12
CA PRO A 265 7.39 -4.66 -15.56
C PRO A 265 6.82 -5.72 -16.53
N ALA A 266 7.45 -5.98 -17.67
CA ALA A 266 6.94 -6.90 -18.69
C ALA A 266 7.14 -8.39 -18.33
N SER A 267 8.08 -8.71 -17.45
CA SER A 267 8.38 -10.04 -16.92
C SER A 267 8.86 -9.94 -15.47
N PHE A 268 8.42 -10.89 -14.66
CA PHE A 268 8.86 -11.08 -13.26
C PHE A 268 9.99 -12.10 -13.13
N GLU A 269 10.55 -12.59 -14.25
CA GLU A 269 11.77 -13.40 -14.21
C GLU A 269 12.92 -12.61 -13.62
N LYS A 270 13.59 -13.19 -12.61
CA LYS A 270 14.62 -12.52 -11.83
C LYS A 270 15.78 -13.45 -11.49
N THR A 271 16.94 -12.84 -11.30
CA THR A 271 18.09 -13.49 -10.68
C THR A 271 18.29 -12.93 -9.28
N ILE A 272 18.38 -13.81 -8.28
CA ILE A 272 18.63 -13.39 -6.90
C ILE A 272 20.14 -13.31 -6.70
N LYS A 273 20.65 -12.10 -6.44
CA LYS A 273 22.06 -11.87 -6.12
C LYS A 273 22.23 -11.42 -4.67
N LEU A 274 23.26 -11.94 -4.02
CA LEU A 274 23.68 -11.46 -2.71
C LEU A 274 24.45 -10.15 -2.87
N ARG A 275 24.03 -9.10 -2.17
CA ARG A 275 24.71 -7.80 -2.09
C ARG A 275 24.94 -7.41 -0.63
N GLY A 276 26.02 -6.69 -0.39
CA GLY A 276 26.50 -6.31 0.94
C GLY A 276 27.99 -5.97 0.86
N GLU A 277 28.49 -5.07 1.71
CA GLU A 277 29.91 -4.73 1.71
C GLU A 277 30.74 -6.00 2.00
N LYS A 278 31.66 -6.33 1.09
CA LYS A 278 32.89 -7.01 1.51
C LYS A 278 33.58 -6.02 2.45
N ILE A 279 33.81 -6.47 3.69
CA ILE A 279 34.68 -5.82 4.67
C ILE A 279 35.97 -5.35 3.98
#